data_AF-A0A9X1N8V0-F1
#
_entry.id   AF-A0A9X1N8V0-F1
#
_cell.length_a   1.000
_cell.length_b   1.000
_cell.length_c   1.000
_cell.angle_alpha   90.00
_cell.angle_beta   90.00
_cell.angle_gamma   90.00
#
_symmetry.space_group_name_H-M   'P 1'
#
loop_
_entity.id
_entity.type
_entity.pdbx_description
1 polymer ?
#
loop_
_entity_poly.entity_id
_entity_poly.type
_entity_poly.pdbx_seq_one_letter_code
_entity_poly.pdbx_strand_id
1 'polypeptide(L)'
;MSTIRGRQRSDLFDRNEQADVPGRRPDVVDLRVPADPAYLAVVRTAAAGLGTRLDLTLDEIEDLRIAVDEACSLLLGGRSHPGRTLEAAFEVGLIGSQHLSVTISGPVADLPREASFSWSVLRALAGDVITGGTSTGAWIKLSVPGRAER
;
A
#
# COMPACT_ATOMS: atom_id res chain seq x y z
N MET A 1 6.88 -37.57 -16.82
CA MET A 1 6.15 -37.13 -15.61
C MET A 1 7.12 -36.39 -14.71
N SER A 2 7.29 -35.08 -14.91
CA SER A 2 8.19 -34.26 -14.09
C SER A 2 7.38 -33.20 -13.35
N THR A 3 7.45 -33.25 -12.03
CA THR A 3 6.71 -32.44 -11.07
C THR A 3 7.10 -30.97 -11.17
N ILE A 4 6.16 -30.11 -11.57
CA ILE A 4 6.29 -28.66 -11.49
C ILE A 4 6.16 -28.28 -10.01
N ARG A 5 7.30 -28.08 -9.33
CA ARG A 5 7.33 -27.48 -7.99
C ARG A 5 6.67 -26.11 -8.05
N GLY A 6 5.65 -25.92 -7.22
CA GLY A 6 4.93 -24.65 -7.08
C GLY A 6 5.88 -23.52 -6.69
N ARG A 7 5.87 -22.47 -7.52
CA ARG A 7 6.51 -21.18 -7.26
C ARG A 7 5.89 -20.55 -6.00
N GLN A 8 6.69 -20.15 -5.02
CA GLN A 8 6.20 -19.62 -3.75
C GLN A 8 5.63 -18.20 -3.90
N ARG A 9 4.63 -17.87 -3.09
CA ARG A 9 3.95 -16.54 -3.05
C ARG A 9 4.89 -15.39 -2.63
N SER A 10 6.07 -15.70 -2.10
CA SER A 10 7.14 -14.75 -1.77
C SER A 10 7.75 -14.06 -3.00
N ASP A 11 7.71 -14.71 -4.16
CA ASP A 11 8.54 -14.33 -5.31
C ASP A 11 7.97 -13.13 -6.10
N LEU A 12 6.76 -12.67 -5.76
CA LEU A 12 6.10 -11.51 -6.36
C LEU A 12 6.49 -10.19 -5.66
N PHE A 13 6.94 -10.25 -4.40
CA PHE A 13 7.38 -9.09 -3.61
C PHE A 13 8.89 -8.81 -3.72
N ASP A 14 9.63 -9.74 -4.33
CA ASP A 14 11.12 -9.75 -4.30
C ASP A 14 11.77 -9.17 -5.58
N ARG A 15 10.99 -8.52 -6.47
CA ARG A 15 11.48 -8.01 -7.77
C ARG A 15 11.74 -6.50 -7.78
N ASN A 16 12.57 -6.00 -6.88
CA ASN A 16 13.22 -4.71 -7.06
C ASN A 16 14.72 -4.81 -6.77
N GLU A 17 15.49 -5.33 -7.73
CA GLU A 17 16.95 -5.18 -7.78
C GLU A 17 17.29 -3.75 -8.22
N GLN A 18 17.13 -2.80 -7.30
CA GLN A 18 17.80 -1.51 -7.35
C GLN A 18 18.78 -1.48 -6.17
N ALA A 19 20.07 -1.46 -6.51
CA ALA A 19 21.24 -1.59 -5.65
C ALA A 19 21.01 -1.21 -4.18
N ASP A 20 20.89 -2.24 -3.34
CA ASP A 20 20.87 -2.17 -1.89
C ASP A 20 22.18 -1.54 -1.39
N VAL A 21 22.09 -0.41 -0.70
CA VAL A 21 23.21 0.11 0.10
C VAL A 21 23.35 -0.85 1.28
N PRO A 22 24.48 -1.55 1.45
CA PRO A 22 24.59 -2.56 2.50
C PRO A 22 24.50 -1.90 3.87
N GLY A 23 23.41 -2.17 4.61
CA GLY A 23 23.37 -1.81 6.04
C GLY A 23 22.02 -1.77 6.74
N ARG A 24 20.89 -1.52 6.06
CA ARG A 24 19.58 -1.51 6.73
C ARG A 24 18.45 -1.89 5.78
N ARG A 25 17.92 -3.11 5.95
CA ARG A 25 16.66 -3.50 5.30
C ARG A 25 15.54 -2.56 5.78
N PRO A 26 14.62 -2.13 4.91
CA PRO A 26 13.47 -1.33 5.32
C PRO A 26 12.64 -2.10 6.36
N ASP A 27 12.07 -1.37 7.32
CA ASP A 27 11.10 -1.95 8.23
C ASP A 27 9.80 -2.17 7.44
N VAL A 28 9.35 -3.42 7.33
CA VAL A 28 8.13 -3.77 6.59
C VAL A 28 7.07 -4.28 7.56
N VAL A 29 5.86 -3.74 7.45
CA VAL A 29 4.67 -4.21 8.18
C VAL A 29 3.62 -4.67 7.19
N ASP A 30 3.29 -5.96 7.25
CA ASP A 30 2.25 -6.56 6.43
C ASP A 30 0.94 -6.72 7.21
N LEU A 31 -0.15 -6.20 6.64
CA LEU A 31 -1.50 -6.37 7.14
C LEU A 31 -2.35 -7.11 6.11
N ARG A 32 -2.98 -8.19 6.54
CA ARG A 32 -3.91 -8.98 5.71
C ARG A 32 -5.26 -9.05 6.39
N VAL A 33 -6.28 -8.52 5.74
CA VAL A 33 -7.66 -8.52 6.23
C VAL A 33 -8.61 -9.15 5.20
N PRO A 34 -9.81 -9.59 5.61
CA PRO A 34 -10.86 -9.94 4.65
C PRO A 34 -11.12 -8.77 3.69
N ALA A 35 -11.35 -9.08 2.41
CA ALA A 35 -11.69 -8.07 1.40
C ALA A 35 -13.13 -7.57 1.60
N ASP A 36 -13.37 -6.85 2.69
CA ASP A 36 -14.67 -6.37 3.12
C ASP A 36 -14.50 -4.94 3.70
N PRO A 37 -15.34 -3.96 3.26
CA PRO A 37 -15.28 -2.59 3.77
C PRO A 37 -15.32 -2.45 5.30
N ALA A 38 -15.90 -3.42 6.01
CA ALA A 38 -15.93 -3.44 7.48
C ALA A 38 -14.53 -3.43 8.13
N TYR A 39 -13.48 -3.86 7.40
CA TYR A 39 -12.11 -3.94 7.92
C TYR A 39 -11.24 -2.73 7.58
N LEU A 40 -11.74 -1.74 6.82
CA LEU A 40 -10.93 -0.57 6.44
C LEU A 40 -10.46 0.23 7.65
N ALA A 41 -11.24 0.25 8.74
CA ALA A 41 -10.82 0.87 10.00
C ALA A 41 -9.49 0.29 10.53
N VAL A 42 -9.25 -1.02 10.36
CA VAL A 42 -8.01 -1.67 10.81
C VAL A 42 -6.81 -1.16 10.00
N VAL A 43 -6.97 -1.05 8.68
CA VAL A 43 -5.93 -0.53 7.79
C VAL A 43 -5.62 0.93 8.10
N ARG A 44 -6.65 1.75 8.33
CA ARG A 44 -6.49 3.17 8.75
C ARG A 44 -5.80 3.31 10.10
N THR A 45 -6.12 2.46 11.07
CA THR A 45 -5.45 2.46 12.38
C THR A 45 -3.98 2.09 12.26
N ALA A 46 -3.64 1.09 11.44
CA ALA A 46 -2.24 0.75 11.17
C ALA A 46 -1.48 1.90 10.50
N ALA A 47 -2.09 2.52 9.47
CA ALA A 47 -1.52 3.67 8.79
C ALA A 47 -1.26 4.84 9.76
N ALA A 48 -2.22 5.15 10.64
CA ALA A 48 -2.08 6.21 11.63
C ALA A 48 -0.93 5.93 12.62
N GLY A 49 -0.88 4.72 13.18
CA GLY A 49 0.18 4.33 14.12
C GLY A 49 1.57 4.37 13.49
N LEU A 50 1.69 3.95 12.22
CA LEU A 50 2.94 4.05 11.48
C LEU A 50 3.28 5.50 11.16
N GLY A 51 2.33 6.32 10.74
CA GLY A 51 2.54 7.76 10.52
C GLY A 51 3.06 8.46 11.78
N THR A 52 2.48 8.18 12.95
CA THR A 52 2.98 8.69 14.23
C THR A 52 4.40 8.23 14.53
N ARG A 53 4.76 6.97 14.23
CA ARG A 53 6.12 6.45 14.42
C ARG A 53 7.15 7.18 13.55
N LEU A 54 6.73 7.75 12.43
CA LEU A 54 7.56 8.53 11.49
C LEU A 54 7.53 10.03 11.77
N ASP A 55 6.99 10.45 12.92
CA ASP A 55 6.87 11.85 13.34
C ASP A 55 6.12 12.72 12.31
N LEU A 56 5.14 12.11 11.61
CA LEU A 56 4.21 12.86 10.77
C LEU A 56 3.31 13.74 11.66
N THR A 57 3.00 14.93 11.17
CA THR A 57 2.03 15.84 11.79
C THR A 57 0.63 15.23 11.74
N LEU A 58 -0.27 15.76 12.56
CA LEU A 58 -1.67 15.31 12.58
C LEU A 58 -2.33 15.41 11.21
N ASP A 59 -2.07 16.50 10.48
CA ASP A 59 -2.62 16.73 9.15
C ASP A 59 -2.06 15.70 8.14
N GLU A 60 -0.75 15.46 8.16
CA GLU A 60 -0.11 14.44 7.31
C GLU A 60 -0.61 13.01 7.61
N ILE A 61 -0.91 12.71 8.88
CA ILE A 61 -1.51 11.44 9.28
C ILE A 61 -2.95 11.33 8.75
N GLU A 62 -3.73 12.41 8.79
CA GLU A 62 -5.09 12.40 8.27
C GLU A 62 -5.08 12.26 6.74
N ASP A 63 -4.18 12.95 6.06
CA ASP A 63 -3.99 12.82 4.60
C ASP A 63 -3.61 11.38 4.22
N LEU A 64 -2.69 10.76 4.95
CA LEU A 64 -2.32 9.36 4.77
C LEU A 64 -3.51 8.42 4.96
N ARG A 65 -4.34 8.65 5.99
CA ARG A 65 -5.52 7.83 6.27
C ARG A 65 -6.56 7.94 5.16
N ILE A 66 -6.81 9.15 4.67
CA ILE A 66 -7.74 9.38 3.55
C ILE A 66 -7.20 8.71 2.29
N ALA A 67 -5.91 8.87 1.99
CA ALA A 67 -5.29 8.24 0.82
C ALA A 67 -5.37 6.71 0.87
N VAL A 68 -5.08 6.11 2.03
CA VAL A 68 -5.24 4.67 2.25
C VAL A 68 -6.69 4.23 2.08
N ASP A 69 -7.65 5.00 2.60
CA ASP A 69 -9.07 4.67 2.51
C ASP A 69 -9.58 4.68 1.06
N GLU A 70 -9.21 5.71 0.29
CA GLU A 70 -9.54 5.81 -1.13
C GLU A 70 -8.93 4.66 -1.93
N ALA A 71 -7.65 4.35 -1.70
CA ALA A 71 -7.00 3.23 -2.38
C ALA A 71 -7.67 1.88 -2.05
N CYS A 72 -8.00 1.63 -0.78
CA CYS A 72 -8.76 0.46 -0.38
C CYS A 72 -10.16 0.42 -1.02
N SER A 73 -10.87 1.55 -1.05
CA SER A 73 -12.21 1.67 -1.63
C SER A 73 -12.21 1.32 -3.12
N LEU A 74 -11.23 1.83 -3.89
CA LEU A 74 -11.04 1.48 -5.30
C LEU A 74 -10.78 -0.02 -5.49
N LEU A 75 -9.90 -0.60 -4.66
CA LEU A 75 -9.53 -2.01 -4.72
C LEU A 75 -10.63 -2.98 -4.24
N LEU A 76 -11.64 -2.47 -3.54
CA LEU A 76 -12.85 -3.19 -3.15
C LEU A 76 -14.07 -2.84 -4.02
N GLY A 77 -14.03 -1.79 -4.84
CA GLY A 77 -15.17 -1.35 -5.64
C GLY A 77 -16.46 -1.19 -4.81
N GLY A 78 -16.33 -0.74 -3.56
CA GLY A 78 -17.44 -0.50 -2.63
C GLY A 78 -18.18 -1.74 -2.10
N ARG A 79 -17.65 -2.96 -2.23
CA ARG A 79 -18.35 -4.19 -1.81
C ARG A 79 -17.44 -5.25 -1.17
N SER A 80 -18.04 -6.18 -0.44
CA SER A 80 -17.35 -7.35 0.11
C SER A 80 -17.05 -8.41 -0.96
N HIS A 81 -15.92 -9.10 -0.80
CA HIS A 81 -15.45 -10.19 -1.65
C HIS A 81 -15.17 -11.44 -0.79
N PRO A 82 -16.18 -12.31 -0.57
CA PRO A 82 -16.04 -13.49 0.28
C PRO A 82 -14.86 -14.40 -0.12
N GLY A 83 -14.08 -14.84 0.86
CA GLY A 83 -12.92 -15.71 0.66
C GLY A 83 -11.70 -15.02 0.02
N ARG A 84 -11.79 -13.71 -0.27
CA ARG A 84 -10.68 -12.89 -0.79
C ARG A 84 -10.13 -11.99 0.30
N THR A 85 -8.93 -11.47 0.07
CA THR A 85 -8.20 -10.64 1.03
C THR A 85 -7.82 -9.30 0.44
N LEU A 86 -7.77 -8.30 1.31
CA LEU A 86 -7.12 -7.04 1.08
C LEU A 86 -5.79 -7.08 1.84
N GLU A 87 -4.71 -6.76 1.15
CA GLU A 87 -3.34 -6.86 1.67
C GLU A 87 -2.72 -5.47 1.60
N ALA A 88 -2.14 -4.99 2.71
CA ALA A 88 -1.46 -3.71 2.80
C ALA A 88 -0.06 -3.93 3.36
N ALA A 89 0.96 -3.57 2.59
CA ALA A 89 2.36 -3.58 2.98
C ALA A 89 2.81 -2.14 3.21
N PHE A 90 3.32 -1.86 4.41
CA PHE A 90 3.89 -0.57 4.78
C PHE A 90 5.40 -0.71 4.87
N GLU A 91 6.11 -0.04 3.98
CA GLU A 91 7.57 -0.05 3.91
C GLU A 91 8.09 1.29 4.42
N VAL A 92 8.88 1.25 5.49
CA VAL A 92 9.57 2.41 6.04
C VAL A 92 11.04 2.33 5.63
N GLY A 93 11.45 3.26 4.76
CA GLY A 93 12.83 3.34 4.31
C GLY A 93 13.49 4.67 4.64
N LEU A 94 14.81 4.72 4.43
CA LEU A 94 15.66 5.88 4.60
C LEU A 94 16.44 6.09 3.30
N ILE A 95 15.89 6.85 2.35
CA ILE A 95 16.60 7.23 1.12
C ILE A 95 16.66 8.75 1.11
N GLY A 96 17.78 9.31 1.58
CA GLY A 96 17.95 10.75 1.80
C GLY A 96 17.20 11.28 3.03
N SER A 97 15.90 11.03 3.10
CA SER A 97 15.04 11.24 4.27
C SER A 97 14.20 10.00 4.55
N GLN A 98 13.52 9.98 5.69
CA GLN A 98 12.54 8.93 5.97
C GLN A 98 11.43 9.00 4.92
N HIS A 99 10.91 7.85 4.51
CA HIS A 99 9.75 7.77 3.62
C HIS A 99 8.86 6.61 4.04
N LEU A 100 7.56 6.80 3.84
CA LEU A 100 6.57 5.74 3.96
C LEU A 100 6.07 5.38 2.58
N SER A 101 6.21 4.12 2.20
CA SER A 101 5.49 3.57 1.07
C SER A 101 4.42 2.61 1.54
N VAL A 102 3.22 2.73 0.96
CA VAL A 102 2.09 1.86 1.27
C VAL A 102 1.62 1.20 -0.02
N THR A 103 1.80 -0.12 -0.12
CA THR A 103 1.29 -0.90 -1.24
C THR A 103 0.05 -1.67 -0.79
N ILE A 104 -1.10 -1.38 -1.42
CA ILE A 104 -2.37 -2.03 -1.13
C ILE A 104 -2.76 -2.89 -2.33
N SER A 105 -3.08 -4.15 -2.10
CA SER A 105 -3.52 -5.11 -3.11
C SER A 105 -4.92 -5.61 -2.78
N GLY A 106 -5.81 -5.67 -3.79
CA GLY A 106 -7.18 -6.12 -3.60
C GLY A 106 -7.77 -6.80 -4.85
N PRO A 107 -8.97 -7.37 -4.72
CA PRO A 107 -9.55 -8.27 -5.73
C PRO A 107 -10.06 -7.58 -6.99
N VAL A 108 -10.32 -6.27 -6.97
CA VAL A 108 -10.77 -5.53 -8.16
C VAL A 108 -9.58 -5.29 -9.09
N ALA A 109 -9.63 -5.89 -10.29
CA ALA A 109 -8.57 -5.76 -11.29
C ALA A 109 -8.76 -4.55 -12.23
N ASP A 110 -10.02 -4.22 -12.55
CA ASP A 110 -10.37 -3.11 -13.44
C ASP A 110 -10.66 -1.87 -12.59
N LEU A 111 -9.62 -1.07 -12.34
CA LEU A 111 -9.74 0.15 -11.56
C LEU A 111 -10.41 1.26 -12.40
N PRO A 112 -11.19 2.16 -11.77
CA PRO A 112 -11.74 3.32 -12.47
C PRO A 112 -10.64 4.12 -13.17
N ARG A 113 -10.98 4.73 -14.32
CA ARG A 113 -10.04 5.57 -15.08
C ARG A 113 -9.37 6.59 -14.18
N GLU A 114 -8.07 6.80 -14.41
CA GLU A 114 -7.22 7.73 -13.65
C GLU A 114 -7.70 9.19 -13.64
N ALA A 115 -8.62 9.56 -14.52
CA ALA A 115 -9.26 10.87 -14.55
C ALA A 115 -10.46 11.02 -13.60
N SER A 116 -10.80 9.99 -12.80
CA SER A 116 -11.89 10.07 -11.83
C SER A 116 -11.49 10.79 -10.54
N PHE A 117 -12.49 11.29 -9.80
CA PHE A 117 -12.30 12.12 -8.60
C PHE A 117 -11.38 11.48 -7.54
N SER A 118 -11.50 10.16 -7.30
CA SER A 118 -10.65 9.45 -6.33
C SER A 118 -9.16 9.51 -6.67
N TRP A 119 -8.77 9.55 -7.95
CA TRP A 119 -7.35 9.70 -8.33
C TRP A 119 -6.82 11.11 -8.09
N SER A 120 -7.68 12.13 -8.27
CA SER A 120 -7.31 13.49 -7.90
C SER A 120 -7.08 13.62 -6.39
N VAL A 121 -7.92 12.97 -5.58
CA VAL A 121 -7.74 12.90 -4.12
C VAL A 121 -6.44 12.16 -3.77
N LEU A 122 -6.21 10.97 -4.33
CA LEU A 122 -4.98 10.20 -4.08
C LEU A 122 -3.71 10.98 -4.41
N ARG A 123 -3.66 11.67 -5.56
CA ARG A 123 -2.50 12.47 -5.97
C ARG A 123 -2.34 13.78 -5.19
N ALA A 124 -3.42 14.29 -4.59
CA ALA A 124 -3.33 15.46 -3.73
C ALA A 124 -2.76 15.11 -2.34
N LEU A 125 -3.06 13.90 -1.85
CA LEU A 125 -2.72 13.46 -0.50
C LEU A 125 -1.43 12.62 -0.45
N ALA A 126 -1.10 11.92 -1.54
CA ALA A 126 0.15 11.18 -1.68
C ALA A 126 1.10 11.90 -2.62
N GLY A 127 2.41 11.80 -2.37
CA GLY A 127 3.43 12.40 -3.22
C GLY A 127 3.52 11.71 -4.58
N ASP A 128 3.54 10.38 -4.59
CA ASP A 128 3.50 9.58 -5.83
C ASP A 128 2.50 8.42 -5.70
N VAL A 129 1.88 8.05 -6.82
CA VAL A 129 0.86 7.01 -6.91
C VAL A 129 1.15 6.13 -8.12
N ILE A 130 1.45 4.86 -7.87
CA ILE A 130 1.72 3.86 -8.90
C ILE A 130 0.64 2.78 -8.81
N THR A 131 0.26 2.21 -9.95
CA THR A 131 -0.75 1.15 -10.01
C THR A 131 -0.25 -0.01 -10.84
N GLY A 132 -0.85 -1.18 -10.62
CA GLY A 132 -0.60 -2.32 -11.48
C GLY A 132 -1.62 -3.43 -11.30
N GLY A 133 -1.64 -4.34 -12.26
CA GLY A 133 -2.44 -5.56 -12.20
C GLY A 133 -1.67 -6.72 -11.57
N THR A 134 -2.41 -7.66 -11.00
CA THR A 134 -1.95 -9.01 -10.70
C THR A 134 -2.83 -10.02 -11.41
N SER A 135 -2.47 -11.30 -11.36
CA SER A 135 -3.35 -12.38 -11.86
C SER A 135 -4.67 -12.50 -11.07
N THR A 136 -4.79 -11.83 -9.92
CA THR A 136 -5.92 -12.01 -9.00
C THR A 136 -6.63 -10.71 -8.64
N GLY A 137 -6.24 -9.56 -9.20
CA GLY A 137 -6.74 -8.25 -8.82
C GLY A 137 -5.80 -7.13 -9.27
N ALA A 138 -5.79 -6.02 -8.55
CA ALA A 138 -4.87 -4.90 -8.78
C ALA A 138 -4.15 -4.51 -7.48
N TRP A 139 -3.19 -3.60 -7.61
CA TRP A 139 -2.53 -2.95 -6.50
C TRP A 139 -2.35 -1.45 -6.77
N ILE A 140 -2.32 -0.69 -5.68
CA ILE A 140 -2.05 0.75 -5.65
C ILE A 140 -0.92 0.96 -4.64
N LYS A 141 0.16 1.62 -5.08
CA LYS A 141 1.29 2.02 -4.24
C LYS A 141 1.27 3.52 -4.06
N LEU A 142 1.24 3.95 -2.81
CA LEU A 142 1.33 5.34 -2.38
C LEU A 142 2.73 5.60 -1.82
N SER A 143 3.29 6.76 -2.13
CA SER A 143 4.56 7.21 -1.53
C SER A 143 4.32 8.54 -0.83
N VAL A 144 4.63 8.58 0.47
CA VAL A 144 4.55 9.79 1.30
C VAL A 144 5.96 10.12 1.78
N PRO A 145 6.50 11.31 1.47
CA PRO A 145 7.78 11.73 2.00
C PRO A 145 7.66 11.88 3.52
N GLY A 146 8.60 11.31 4.26
CA GLY A 146 8.78 11.60 5.68
C GLY A 146 9.60 12.88 5.86
N ARG A 147 9.62 13.40 7.09
CA ARG A 147 10.43 14.58 7.44
C ARG A 147 11.92 14.27 7.30
N ALA A 148 12.69 15.26 6.83
CA ALA A 148 14.13 15.29 7.06
C ALA A 148 14.37 15.55 8.56
N GLU A 149 15.26 14.78 9.18
CA GLU A 149 15.70 15.01 10.56
C GLU A 149 16.19 16.46 10.70
N ARG A 150 15.66 17.19 11.70
CA ARG A 150 16.06 18.58 12.01
C ARG A 150 17.37 18.61 12.78
#